data_AF-A0A917RBJ3-F1
#
_entry.id   AF-A0A917RBJ3-F1
#
_cell.length_a   1.000
_cell.length_b   1.000
_cell.length_c   1.000
_cell.angle_alpha   90.00
_cell.angle_beta   90.00
_cell.angle_gamma   90.00
#
_symmetry.space_group_name_H-M   'P 1'
#
loop_
_entity.id
_entity.type
_entity.pdbx_description
1 polymer ?
#
loop_
_entity_poly.entity_id
_entity_poly.type
_entity_poly.pdbx_seq_one_letter_code
_entity_poly.pdbx_strand_id
1 'polypeptide(L)'
;MEYVASGNTQPPQVARNLEAHHRRTPKSQEWPQSLRTRRAALVRGIDRRARRLPPPRQGARAHPESLGELIDRIAAAAASAFHILMTGDVSSDRMHAAWTGLAELELDYSDLLSDIRTGRRYLPTTGAQTEPDGG
;
A
#
# COMPACT_ATOMS: atom_id res chain seq x y z
N MET A 1 -19.37 12.32 -46.12
CA MET A 1 -18.37 13.41 -46.08
C MET A 1 -19.03 14.61 -45.45
N GLU A 2 -18.78 14.86 -44.16
CA GLU A 2 -18.27 16.14 -43.65
C GLU A 2 -18.40 16.18 -42.12
N TYR A 3 -17.25 16.33 -41.49
CA TYR A 3 -17.04 16.48 -40.07
C TYR A 3 -17.14 17.97 -39.74
N VAL A 4 -18.01 18.36 -38.82
CA VAL A 4 -18.00 19.71 -38.23
C VAL A 4 -18.01 19.57 -36.71
N ALA A 5 -16.81 19.71 -36.15
CA ALA A 5 -16.58 19.91 -34.73
C ALA A 5 -16.73 21.39 -34.37
N SER A 6 -17.37 21.66 -33.22
CA SER A 6 -17.12 22.75 -32.25
C SER A 6 -18.42 23.00 -31.49
N GLY A 7 -18.49 23.16 -30.18
CA GLY A 7 -17.56 23.16 -29.06
C GLY A 7 -18.43 22.97 -27.80
N ASN A 8 -17.99 22.99 -26.56
CA ASN A 8 -16.76 23.47 -25.96
C ASN A 8 -16.83 22.91 -24.53
N THR A 9 -16.37 21.69 -24.30
CA THR A 9 -16.26 21.17 -22.92
C THR A 9 -14.83 21.40 -22.50
N GLN A 10 -14.59 22.58 -21.93
CA GLN A 10 -13.33 22.87 -21.25
C GLN A 10 -13.09 21.73 -20.25
N PRO A 11 -12.01 20.93 -20.42
CA PRO A 11 -11.76 19.83 -19.49
C PRO A 11 -11.63 20.46 -18.10
N PRO A 12 -12.28 19.88 -17.06
CA PRO A 12 -12.27 20.46 -15.74
C PRO A 12 -10.81 20.72 -15.36
N GLN A 13 -10.48 21.97 -14.99
CA GLN A 13 -9.11 22.41 -14.69
C GLN A 13 -8.40 21.50 -13.67
N VAL A 14 -9.17 20.74 -12.90
CA VAL A 14 -8.76 19.66 -12.02
C VAL A 14 -7.92 18.59 -12.74
N ALA A 15 -8.28 18.20 -13.97
CA ALA A 15 -7.57 17.20 -14.77
C ALA A 15 -6.21 17.71 -15.29
N ARG A 16 -6.13 18.97 -15.74
CA ARG A 16 -4.86 19.60 -16.14
C ARG A 16 -3.87 19.77 -14.98
N ASN A 17 -4.37 20.08 -13.77
CA ASN A 17 -3.53 20.17 -12.58
C ASN A 17 -3.01 18.79 -12.11
N LEU A 18 -3.76 17.71 -12.38
CA LEU A 18 -3.36 16.33 -12.06
C LEU A 18 -2.31 15.78 -13.05
N GLU A 19 -2.40 16.17 -14.33
CA GLU A 19 -1.43 15.79 -15.37
C GLU A 19 -0.04 16.38 -15.15
N ALA A 20 0.03 17.63 -14.66
CA ALA A 20 1.30 18.26 -14.30
C ALA A 20 2.00 17.57 -13.11
N HIS A 21 1.23 16.89 -12.25
CA HIS A 21 1.73 16.23 -11.05
C HIS A 21 2.33 14.83 -11.32
N HIS A 22 1.95 14.17 -12.42
CA HIS A 22 2.33 12.77 -12.68
C HIS A 22 3.54 12.57 -13.61
N ARG A 23 4.06 13.62 -14.24
CA ARG A 23 5.21 13.48 -15.17
C ARG A 23 6.58 13.44 -14.48
N ARG A 24 6.62 13.52 -13.16
CA ARG A 24 7.83 13.28 -12.37
C ARG A 24 7.42 12.30 -11.29
N THR A 25 7.95 11.08 -11.33
CA THR A 25 8.01 10.21 -10.15
C THR A 25 8.46 11.06 -8.95
N PRO A 26 7.61 11.30 -7.95
CA PRO A 26 8.08 11.92 -6.75
C PRO A 26 8.16 10.80 -5.71
N LYS A 27 9.38 10.36 -5.43
CA LYS A 27 9.74 9.78 -4.13
C LYS A 27 9.50 10.76 -2.96
N SER A 28 8.87 11.92 -3.23
CA SER A 28 8.69 13.06 -2.35
C SER A 28 7.48 13.94 -2.77
N GLN A 29 6.28 13.38 -2.98
CA GLN A 29 5.10 14.19 -2.66
C GLN A 29 4.94 13.99 -1.17
N GLU A 30 5.52 14.87 -0.37
CA GLU A 30 5.37 14.78 1.08
C GLU A 30 3.87 14.87 1.38
N TRP A 31 3.29 13.75 1.77
CA TRP A 31 1.91 13.72 2.23
C TRP A 31 1.80 14.76 3.35
N PRO A 32 0.73 15.58 3.37
CA PRO A 32 0.47 16.47 4.50
C PRO A 32 0.74 15.73 5.82
N GLN A 33 1.46 16.38 6.72
CA GLN A 33 1.89 15.75 7.97
C GLN A 33 0.73 15.10 8.73
N SER A 34 -0.48 15.67 8.62
CA SER A 34 -1.72 15.13 9.16
C SER A 34 -2.08 13.75 8.59
N LEU A 35 -1.93 13.53 7.28
CA LEU A 35 -2.19 12.25 6.62
C LEU A 35 -1.14 11.22 6.99
N ARG A 36 0.15 11.59 7.03
CA ARG A 36 1.21 10.70 7.53
C ARG A 36 0.96 10.26 8.96
N THR A 37 0.60 11.22 9.82
CA THR A 37 0.27 10.97 11.23
C THR A 37 -0.93 10.03 11.35
N ARG A 38 -1.97 10.25 10.54
CA ARG A 38 -3.16 9.40 10.51
C ARG A 38 -2.84 7.98 10.02
N ARG A 39 -2.06 7.84 8.94
CA ARG A 39 -1.59 6.54 8.42
C ARG A 39 -0.80 5.77 9.49
N ALA A 40 0.17 6.42 10.13
CA ALA A 40 0.93 5.82 11.21
C ALA A 40 0.06 5.45 12.44
N ALA A 41 -0.96 6.26 12.75
CA ALA A 41 -1.91 5.95 13.81
C ALA A 41 -2.79 4.73 13.49
N LEU A 42 -3.19 4.55 12.22
CA LEU A 42 -3.92 3.37 11.75
C LEU A 42 -3.06 2.11 11.84
N VAL A 43 -1.82 2.15 11.35
CA VAL A 43 -0.84 1.06 11.47
C VAL A 43 -0.67 0.64 12.92
N ARG A 44 -0.35 1.59 13.82
CA ARG A 44 -0.24 1.29 15.26
C ARG A 44 -1.54 0.77 15.86
N GLY A 45 -2.70 1.23 15.37
CA GLY A 45 -4.02 0.77 15.81
C GLY A 45 -4.29 -0.69 15.42
N ILE A 46 -3.83 -1.11 14.25
CA ILE A 46 -3.88 -2.50 13.81
C ILE A 46 -2.94 -3.35 14.67
N ASP A 47 -1.69 -2.94 14.86
CA ASP A 47 -0.71 -3.67 15.67
C ASP A 47 -1.17 -3.85 17.12
N ARG A 48 -1.81 -2.82 17.70
CA ARG A 48 -2.42 -2.93 19.03
C ARG A 48 -3.53 -3.98 19.09
N ARG A 49 -4.32 -4.16 18.02
CA ARG A 49 -5.35 -5.21 17.97
C ARG A 49 -4.71 -6.58 17.76
N ALA A 50 -3.65 -6.67 16.96
CA ALA A 50 -2.90 -7.90 16.73
C ALA A 50 -2.31 -8.50 18.03
N ARG A 51 -2.07 -7.70 19.07
CA ARG A 51 -1.66 -8.18 20.41
C ARG A 51 -2.64 -9.14 21.06
N ARG A 52 -3.90 -9.16 20.61
CA ARG A 52 -4.95 -10.04 21.11
C ARG A 52 -4.94 -11.42 20.43
N LEU A 53 -4.07 -11.63 19.45
CA LEU A 53 -3.89 -12.92 18.82
C LEU A 53 -3.22 -13.92 19.78
N PRO A 54 -3.45 -15.23 19.60
CA PRO A 54 -2.81 -16.25 20.44
C PRO A 54 -1.29 -16.08 20.48
N PRO A 55 -0.65 -16.34 21.64
CA PRO A 55 0.79 -16.24 21.76
C PRO A 55 1.50 -17.24 20.83
N PRO A 56 2.68 -16.88 20.27
CA PRO A 56 3.49 -17.80 19.47
C PRO A 56 3.78 -19.11 20.20
N ARG A 57 3.85 -20.21 19.45
CA ARG A 57 4.44 -21.46 19.95
C ARG A 57 5.94 -21.28 20.18
N GLN A 58 6.52 -22.06 21.09
CA GLN A 58 7.97 -22.07 21.31
C GLN A 58 8.68 -22.38 19.97
N GLY A 59 9.64 -21.54 19.59
CA GLY A 59 10.38 -21.67 18.33
C GLY A 59 9.74 -21.01 17.10
N ALA A 60 8.61 -20.31 17.22
CA ALA A 60 8.03 -19.55 16.12
C ALA A 60 8.96 -18.43 15.64
N ARG A 61 9.03 -18.19 14.32
CA ARG A 61 9.87 -17.14 13.74
C ARG A 61 9.10 -15.82 13.66
N ALA A 62 9.76 -14.72 14.02
CA ALA A 62 9.21 -13.38 13.83
C ALA A 62 9.09 -13.06 12.34
N HIS A 63 7.95 -12.53 11.93
CA HIS A 63 7.81 -11.88 10.63
C HIS A 63 8.57 -10.54 10.62
N PRO A 64 9.25 -10.14 9.52
CA PRO A 64 10.01 -8.89 9.48
C PRO A 64 9.12 -7.63 9.56
N GLU A 65 7.88 -7.71 9.07
CA GLU A 65 6.89 -6.63 9.13
C GLU A 65 5.80 -6.95 10.17
N SER A 66 5.27 -5.91 10.81
CA SER A 66 4.04 -5.99 11.61
C SER A 66 2.79 -6.19 10.74
N LEU A 67 1.66 -6.54 11.36
CA LEU A 67 0.39 -6.67 10.63
C LEU A 67 -0.05 -5.34 10.04
N GLY A 68 0.15 -4.26 10.81
CA GLY A 68 -0.14 -2.91 10.36
C GLY A 68 0.70 -2.53 9.15
N GLU A 69 2.00 -2.84 9.14
CA GLU A 69 2.91 -2.56 8.02
C GLU A 69 2.53 -3.35 6.76
N LEU A 70 2.19 -4.64 6.90
CA LEU A 70 1.76 -5.45 5.77
C LEU A 70 0.44 -4.94 5.15
N ILE A 71 -0.56 -4.66 5.98
CA ILE A 71 -1.86 -4.12 5.51
C ILE A 71 -1.67 -2.75 4.84
N ASP A 72 -0.79 -1.93 5.38
CA ASP A 72 -0.44 -0.62 4.83
C ASP A 72 0.27 -0.71 3.47
N ARG A 73 1.12 -1.74 3.27
CA ARG A 73 1.75 -2.08 1.99
C ARG A 73 0.72 -2.56 0.96
N ILE A 74 -0.21 -3.45 1.34
CA ILE A 74 -1.32 -3.89 0.48
C ILE A 74 -2.18 -2.71 0.04
N ALA A 75 -2.56 -1.84 0.99
CA ALA A 75 -3.37 -0.67 0.70
C ALA A 75 -2.68 0.29 -0.29
N ALA A 76 -1.35 0.47 -0.17
CA ALA A 76 -0.57 1.28 -1.10
C ALA A 76 -0.52 0.66 -2.51
N ALA A 77 -0.33 -0.67 -2.61
CA ALA A 77 -0.33 -1.38 -3.89
C ALA A 77 -1.71 -1.31 -4.57
N ALA A 78 -2.79 -1.52 -3.82
CA ALA A 78 -4.16 -1.40 -4.31
C ALA A 78 -4.45 0.02 -4.83
N ALA A 79 -4.10 1.05 -4.05
CA ALA A 79 -4.27 2.43 -4.49
C ALA A 79 -3.49 2.75 -5.78
N SER A 80 -2.28 2.21 -5.93
CA SER A 80 -1.47 2.34 -7.14
C SER A 80 -2.11 1.63 -8.34
N ALA A 81 -2.55 0.39 -8.18
CA ALA A 81 -3.20 -0.39 -9.23
C ALA A 81 -4.50 0.27 -9.72
N PHE A 82 -5.35 0.73 -8.80
CA PHE A 82 -6.57 1.47 -9.14
C PHE A 82 -6.27 2.80 -9.82
N HIS A 83 -5.25 3.53 -9.35
CA HIS A 83 -4.85 4.78 -10.00
C HIS A 83 -4.42 4.55 -11.45
N ILE A 84 -3.60 3.52 -11.70
CA ILE A 84 -3.18 3.15 -13.05
C ILE A 84 -4.39 2.75 -13.92
N LEU A 85 -5.31 1.95 -13.38
CA LEU A 85 -6.54 1.57 -14.08
C LEU A 85 -7.38 2.80 -14.48
N MET A 86 -7.46 3.82 -13.62
CA MET A 86 -8.27 5.01 -13.86
C MET A 86 -7.61 6.08 -14.75
N THR A 87 -6.28 6.04 -14.92
CA THR A 87 -5.52 7.13 -15.54
C THR A 87 -4.60 6.71 -16.69
N GLY A 88 -4.33 5.42 -16.82
CA GLY A 88 -3.37 4.87 -17.78
C GLY A 88 -4.03 4.01 -18.85
N ASP A 89 -3.19 3.45 -19.71
CA ASP A 89 -3.60 2.44 -20.68
C ASP A 89 -3.82 1.09 -19.97
N VAL A 90 -5.01 0.53 -20.18
CA VAL A 90 -5.49 -0.70 -19.55
C VAL A 90 -4.70 -1.93 -20.03
N SER A 91 -4.09 -1.85 -21.23
CA SER A 91 -3.22 -2.90 -21.77
C SER A 91 -1.74 -2.75 -21.47
N SER A 92 -1.35 -1.76 -20.66
CA SER A 92 0.06 -1.50 -20.42
C SER A 92 0.71 -2.56 -19.52
N ASP A 93 1.98 -2.91 -19.80
CA ASP A 93 2.81 -3.75 -18.92
C ASP A 93 2.86 -3.21 -17.49
N ARG A 94 2.80 -1.89 -17.34
CA ARG A 94 2.73 -1.20 -16.04
C ARG A 94 1.45 -1.54 -15.28
N MET A 95 0.31 -1.61 -15.96
CA MET A 95 -0.93 -2.06 -15.34
C MET A 95 -0.82 -3.52 -14.92
N HIS A 96 -0.35 -4.40 -15.81
CA HIS A 96 -0.15 -5.81 -15.47
C HIS A 96 0.77 -5.99 -14.26
N ALA A 97 1.93 -5.33 -14.22
CA ALA A 97 2.85 -5.41 -13.09
C ALA A 97 2.23 -4.91 -11.77
N ALA A 98 1.42 -3.84 -11.80
CA ALA A 98 0.77 -3.32 -10.59
C ALA A 98 -0.29 -4.28 -10.04
N TRP A 99 -1.09 -4.91 -10.91
CA TRP A 99 -2.09 -5.89 -10.51
C TRP A 99 -1.47 -7.21 -10.07
N THR A 100 -0.42 -7.69 -10.75
CA THR A 100 0.34 -8.86 -10.33
C THR A 100 0.96 -8.65 -8.95
N GLY A 101 1.62 -7.51 -8.72
CA GLY A 101 2.21 -7.20 -7.41
C GLY A 101 1.16 -7.10 -6.29
N LEU A 102 -0.04 -6.61 -6.57
CA LEU A 102 -1.14 -6.64 -5.61
C LEU A 102 -1.57 -8.07 -5.27
N ALA A 103 -1.72 -8.93 -6.28
CA ALA A 103 -2.10 -10.33 -6.09
C ALA A 103 -1.05 -11.10 -5.27
N GLU A 104 0.24 -10.87 -5.52
CA GLU A 104 1.33 -11.45 -4.75
C GLU A 104 1.26 -11.04 -3.27
N LEU A 105 0.98 -9.77 -2.98
CA LEU A 105 0.82 -9.30 -1.59
C LEU A 105 -0.39 -9.91 -0.89
N GLU A 106 -1.49 -10.15 -1.60
CA GLU A 106 -2.67 -10.82 -1.05
C GLU A 106 -2.39 -12.30 -0.74
N LEU A 107 -1.62 -12.98 -1.60
CA LEU A 107 -1.15 -14.35 -1.34
C LEU A 107 -0.22 -14.41 -0.13
N ASP A 108 0.79 -13.53 -0.06
CA ASP A 108 1.70 -13.41 1.08
C ASP A 108 0.94 -13.20 2.41
N TYR A 109 -0.11 -12.38 2.38
CA TYR A 109 -0.98 -12.15 3.54
C TYR A 109 -1.76 -13.40 3.96
N SER A 110 -2.33 -14.13 3.00
CA SER A 110 -3.05 -15.37 3.26
C SER A 110 -2.14 -16.46 3.85
N ASP A 111 -0.93 -16.58 3.32
CA ASP A 111 0.08 -17.51 3.80
C ASP A 111 0.53 -17.16 5.22
N LEU A 112 0.76 -15.87 5.49
CA LEU A 112 1.11 -15.39 6.82
C LEU A 112 0.01 -15.67 7.84
N LEU A 113 -1.26 -15.43 7.48
CA LEU A 113 -2.39 -15.71 8.36
C LEU A 113 -2.48 -17.21 8.69
N SER A 114 -2.23 -18.07 7.70
CA SER A 114 -2.18 -19.52 7.88
C SER A 114 -1.02 -19.95 8.79
N ASP A 115 0.15 -19.35 8.62
CA ASP A 115 1.33 -19.58 9.48
C ASP A 115 1.10 -19.12 10.93
N ILE A 116 0.40 -18.01 11.14
CA ILE A 116 0.04 -17.52 12.49
C ILE A 116 -0.96 -18.47 13.14
N ARG A 117 -2.01 -18.91 12.40
CA ARG A 117 -3.02 -19.84 12.92
C ARG A 117 -2.43 -21.19 13.31
N THR A 118 -1.40 -21.64 12.60
CA THR A 118 -0.65 -22.88 12.90
C THR A 118 0.47 -22.67 13.93
N GLY A 119 0.72 -21.42 14.34
CA GLY A 119 1.75 -21.05 15.31
C GLY A 119 3.19 -21.18 14.79
N ARG A 120 3.39 -21.27 13.47
CA ARG A 120 4.71 -21.34 12.82
C ARG A 120 5.40 -19.98 12.76
N ARG A 121 4.62 -18.91 12.62
CA ARG A 121 5.09 -17.52 12.65
C ARG A 121 4.30 -16.71 13.66
N TYR A 122 4.90 -15.62 14.10
CA TYR A 122 4.20 -14.56 14.80
C TYR A 122 4.59 -13.20 14.28
N LEU A 123 3.69 -12.24 14.45
CA LEU A 123 3.90 -10.87 14.04
C LEU A 123 4.58 -10.09 15.18
N PRO A 124 5.58 -9.25 14.88
CA PRO A 124 6.15 -8.35 15.87
C PRO A 124 5.07 -7.35 16.29
N THR A 125 5.05 -7.09 17.59
CA THR A 125 4.02 -6.25 18.22
C THR A 125 4.27 -4.75 18.07
N THR A 126 5.46 -4.42 17.61
CA THR A 126 5.96 -3.09 17.24
C THR A 126 6.75 -3.32 15.95
N GLY A 127 6.37 -2.66 14.84
CA GLY A 127 7.18 -2.67 13.62
C GLY A 127 8.63 -2.29 13.95
N ALA A 128 9.59 -2.86 13.22
CA ALA A 128 11.02 -2.76 13.54
C ALA A 128 11.41 -1.30 13.86
N GLN A 129 11.51 -0.99 15.15
CA GLN A 129 12.29 0.15 15.59
C GLN A 129 13.73 -0.32 15.39
N THR A 130 14.38 0.18 14.36
CA THR A 130 15.83 0.10 14.25
C THR A 130 16.38 0.65 15.57
N GLU A 131 16.88 -0.25 16.42
CA GLU A 131 17.71 0.10 17.56
C GLU A 131 18.86 0.99 17.02
N PRO A 132 19.03 2.23 17.50
CA PRO A 132 20.33 2.85 17.40
C PRO A 132 21.24 2.07 18.34
N ASP A 133 22.06 1.21 17.75
CA ASP A 133 23.17 0.52 18.41
C ASP A 133 23.97 1.58 19.19
N GLY A 134 23.97 1.43 20.51
CA GLY A 134 24.66 2.32 21.42
C GLY A 134 26.16 2.02 21.41
N GLY A 135 26.96 3.05 21.13
CA GLY A 135 28.39 3.13 21.40
C GLY A 135 28.75 4.54 21.82
#